data_AF-A0A8S1HTT0-F1
#
_entry.id   AF-A0A8S1HTT0-F1
#
_cell.length_a   1.000
_cell.length_b   1.000
_cell.length_c   1.000
_cell.angle_alpha   90.00
_cell.angle_beta   90.00
_cell.angle_gamma   90.00
#
_symmetry.space_group_name_H-M   'P 1'
#
loop_
_entity.id
_entity.type
_entity.pdbx_description
1 polymer ?
#
loop_
_entity_poly.entity_id
_entity_poly.type
_entity_poly.pdbx_seq_one_letter_code
_entity_poly.pdbx_strand_id
1 'polypeptide(L)'
;MSRQLKIALATTAICGAGALYWAYAKKKKEQEIEFLFESATRKIEQNSDFLPSEDEESEEEVQETVLRLPDKAVGAVIGRHGRNLRIIERETMSVLTIASFSNDRFRSLRKGKIDGDWGWGSKAEEEDDWFEEKDVTRSELEMLQFLVVRAPSKRQMEMVRLRVREIVNSCVREDFEASFTVNRSVAGYIIGRNGRNIKKIAAQFGVKIQDNSLDVVEILIKGRHQYGVHEAEVVLRNTWKNVTDEDVKKYRKSSSDGLQDDVQDELKELEHLVKTLDVQEEEVW
;
A
#
# COMPACT_ATOMS: atom_id res chain seq x y z
N MET A 1 -26.59 -58.99 -19.69
CA MET A 1 -26.33 -57.76 -18.90
C MET A 1 -25.29 -56.90 -19.62
N SER A 2 -25.73 -55.71 -20.05
CA SER A 2 -25.05 -54.82 -20.99
C SER A 2 -23.71 -54.26 -20.48
N ARG A 3 -22.71 -54.11 -21.37
CA ARG A 3 -21.39 -53.47 -21.11
C ARG A 3 -21.52 -52.09 -20.46
N GLN A 4 -22.62 -51.38 -20.71
CA GLN A 4 -22.95 -50.08 -20.10
C GLN A 4 -23.06 -50.15 -18.57
N LEU A 5 -23.61 -51.25 -18.03
CA LEU A 5 -23.80 -51.41 -16.58
C LEU A 5 -22.46 -51.63 -15.84
N LYS A 6 -21.49 -52.27 -16.51
CA LYS A 6 -20.15 -52.52 -15.94
C LYS A 6 -19.30 -51.24 -15.87
N ILE A 7 -19.47 -50.32 -16.83
CA ILE A 7 -18.77 -49.03 -16.84
C ILE A 7 -19.36 -48.06 -15.80
N ALA A 8 -20.68 -48.08 -15.60
CA ALA A 8 -21.35 -47.28 -14.58
C ALA A 8 -20.98 -47.71 -13.14
N LEU A 9 -20.81 -49.02 -12.89
CA LEU A 9 -20.33 -49.54 -11.60
C LEU A 9 -18.85 -49.24 -11.35
N ALA A 10 -18.01 -49.25 -12.40
CA ALA A 10 -16.59 -48.92 -12.26
C ALA A 10 -16.35 -47.42 -11.97
N THR A 11 -17.14 -46.53 -12.59
CA THR A 11 -17.02 -45.07 -12.39
C THR A 11 -17.50 -44.62 -11.01
N THR A 12 -18.57 -45.23 -10.48
CA THR A 12 -19.04 -44.98 -9.12
C THR A 12 -18.06 -45.47 -8.04
N ALA A 13 -17.37 -46.59 -8.27
CA ALA A 13 -16.33 -47.09 -7.36
C ALA A 13 -15.09 -46.16 -7.30
N ILE A 14 -14.67 -45.58 -8.42
CA ILE A 14 -13.50 -44.67 -8.47
C ILE A 14 -13.81 -43.32 -7.82
N CYS A 15 -15.02 -42.76 -8.02
CA CYS A 15 -15.44 -41.54 -7.34
C CYS A 15 -15.60 -41.74 -5.82
N GLY A 16 -16.10 -42.90 -5.37
CA GLY A 16 -16.21 -43.22 -3.94
C GLY A 16 -14.85 -43.35 -3.24
N ALA A 17 -13.87 -44.00 -3.88
CA ALA A 17 -12.53 -44.14 -3.34
C ALA A 17 -11.78 -42.80 -3.20
N GLY A 18 -11.97 -41.88 -4.16
CA GLY A 18 -11.41 -40.53 -4.10
C GLY A 18 -11.96 -39.69 -2.94
N ALA A 19 -13.27 -39.78 -2.68
CA ALA A 19 -13.91 -39.09 -1.57
C ALA A 19 -13.44 -39.61 -0.21
N LEU A 20 -13.29 -40.94 -0.07
CA LEU A 20 -12.76 -41.57 1.15
C LEU A 20 -11.28 -41.19 1.40
N TYR A 21 -10.46 -41.15 0.34
CA TYR A 21 -9.07 -40.73 0.46
C TYR A 21 -8.94 -39.25 0.85
N TRP A 22 -9.78 -38.37 0.30
CA TRP A 22 -9.79 -36.95 0.65
C TRP A 22 -10.27 -36.71 2.08
N ALA A 23 -11.30 -37.43 2.53
CA ALA A 23 -11.76 -37.39 3.92
C ALA A 23 -10.70 -37.91 4.89
N TYR A 24 -9.98 -38.98 4.53
CA TYR A 24 -8.87 -39.50 5.32
C TYR A 24 -7.69 -38.52 5.41
N ALA A 25 -7.31 -37.90 4.28
CA ALA A 25 -6.25 -36.90 4.25
C ALA A 25 -6.60 -35.63 5.04
N LYS A 26 -7.87 -35.21 5.02
CA LYS A 26 -8.38 -34.10 5.82
C LYS A 26 -8.32 -34.40 7.32
N LYS A 27 -8.79 -35.58 7.72
CA LYS A 27 -8.77 -36.03 9.12
C LYS A 27 -7.33 -36.19 9.65
N LYS A 28 -6.40 -36.67 8.80
CA LYS A 28 -4.98 -36.76 9.16
C LYS A 28 -4.33 -35.38 9.36
N LYS A 29 -4.66 -34.40 8.52
CA LYS A 29 -4.20 -33.01 8.70
C LYS A 29 -4.78 -32.35 9.95
N GLU A 30 -6.05 -32.61 10.27
CA GLU A 30 -6.68 -32.11 11.50
C GLU A 30 -5.98 -32.68 12.74
N GLN A 31 -5.64 -33.97 12.74
CA GLN A 31 -4.86 -34.61 13.81
C GLN A 31 -3.43 -34.07 13.92
N GLU A 32 -2.76 -33.79 12.80
CA GLU A 32 -1.42 -33.16 12.80
C GLU A 32 -1.48 -31.72 13.36
N ILE A 33 -2.54 -30.97 13.06
CA ILE A 33 -2.75 -29.61 13.59
C ILE A 33 -3.06 -29.65 15.09
N GLU A 34 -3.93 -30.56 15.55
CA GLU A 34 -4.19 -30.74 16.99
C GLU A 34 -2.93 -31.14 17.75
N PHE A 35 -2.12 -32.04 17.19
CA PHE A 35 -0.85 -32.45 17.80
C PHE A 35 0.16 -31.29 17.88
N LEU A 36 0.24 -30.45 16.84
CA LEU A 36 1.08 -29.25 16.86
C LEU A 36 0.56 -28.21 17.86
N PHE A 37 -0.76 -28.09 18.00
CA PHE A 37 -1.39 -27.19 18.97
C PHE A 37 -1.13 -27.66 20.41
N GLU A 38 -1.33 -28.94 20.71
CA GLU A 38 -0.99 -29.55 22.01
C GLU A 38 0.51 -29.47 22.32
N SER A 39 1.37 -29.63 21.32
CA SER A 39 2.82 -29.50 21.49
C SER A 39 3.24 -28.05 21.77
N ALA A 40 2.54 -27.07 21.19
CA ALA A 40 2.76 -25.65 21.45
C ALA A 40 2.24 -25.24 22.83
N THR A 41 1.06 -25.68 23.25
CA THR A 41 0.51 -25.39 24.58
C THR A 41 1.34 -26.04 25.69
N ARG A 42 1.83 -27.27 25.49
CA ARG A 42 2.71 -27.95 26.46
C ARG A 42 4.07 -27.26 26.59
N LYS A 43 4.60 -26.67 25.51
CA LYS A 43 5.81 -25.83 25.56
C LYS A 43 5.58 -24.49 26.28
N ILE A 44 4.36 -23.95 26.22
CA ILE A 44 3.98 -22.74 26.98
C ILE A 44 3.83 -23.08 28.46
N GLU A 45 3.22 -24.22 28.81
CA GLU A 45 3.08 -24.69 30.19
C GLU A 45 4.42 -25.06 30.83
N GLN A 46 5.35 -25.68 30.09
CA GLN A 46 6.71 -25.96 30.60
C GLN A 46 7.60 -24.71 30.74
N ASN A 47 7.18 -23.58 30.18
CA ASN A 47 7.79 -22.26 30.40
C ASN A 47 7.03 -21.40 31.44
N SER A 48 6.02 -21.96 32.12
CA SER A 48 5.21 -21.24 33.14
C SER A 48 5.92 -21.00 34.48
N ASP A 49 7.13 -21.53 34.66
CA ASP A 49 8.02 -21.13 35.78
C ASP A 49 8.59 -19.71 35.60
N PHE A 50 8.26 -19.03 34.50
CA PHE A 50 8.55 -17.62 34.26
C PHE A 50 7.26 -16.78 34.26
N LEU A 51 6.38 -17.02 35.22
CA LEU A 51 5.37 -16.04 35.60
C LEU A 51 6.09 -14.94 36.39
N PRO A 52 6.19 -13.69 35.90
CA PRO A 52 6.59 -12.60 36.77
C PRO A 52 5.57 -12.54 37.90
N SER A 53 6.06 -12.69 39.13
CA SER A 53 5.26 -12.54 40.35
C SER A 53 4.46 -11.24 40.27
N GLU A 54 3.15 -11.32 40.49
CA GLU A 54 2.20 -10.20 40.40
C GLU A 54 2.36 -9.14 41.52
N ASP A 55 3.51 -9.08 42.20
CA ASP A 55 3.77 -8.23 43.36
C ASP A 55 4.90 -7.20 43.12
N GLU A 56 4.97 -6.62 41.92
CA GLU A 56 5.65 -5.33 41.73
C GLU A 56 4.65 -4.32 41.15
N GLU A 57 3.78 -3.79 42.02
CA GLU A 57 3.19 -2.45 41.87
C GLU A 57 4.35 -1.43 41.92
N SER A 58 5.21 -1.44 40.89
CA SER A 58 6.08 -0.33 40.59
C SER A 58 5.19 0.84 40.22
N GLU A 59 5.37 1.97 40.91
CA GLU A 59 4.69 3.23 40.61
C GLU A 59 4.72 3.43 39.08
N GLU A 60 3.54 3.46 38.44
CA GLU A 60 3.42 3.59 36.98
C GLU A 60 3.93 4.99 36.56
N GLU A 61 5.25 5.16 36.51
CA GLU A 61 5.88 6.34 35.96
C GLU A 61 5.51 6.42 34.47
N VAL A 62 4.76 7.47 34.13
CA VAL A 62 4.41 7.76 32.74
C VAL A 62 5.70 7.93 31.95
N GLN A 63 5.93 7.00 31.01
CA GLN A 63 7.12 7.02 30.17
C GLN A 63 6.89 7.96 28.99
N GLU A 64 7.78 8.94 28.85
CA GLU A 64 7.85 9.82 27.68
C GLU A 64 9.03 9.42 26.79
N THR A 65 8.78 9.22 25.50
CA THR A 65 9.82 8.87 24.52
C THR A 65 9.58 9.64 23.23
N VAL A 66 10.65 9.99 22.54
CA VAL A 66 10.59 10.71 21.28
C VAL A 66 11.12 9.81 20.16
N LEU A 67 10.30 9.59 19.13
CA LEU A 67 10.65 8.79 17.96
C LEU A 67 10.91 9.71 16.76
N ARG A 68 12.04 9.55 16.07
CA ARG A 68 12.29 10.24 14.80
C ARG A 68 11.43 9.59 13.71
N LEU A 69 10.74 10.41 12.92
CA LEU A 69 9.98 9.95 11.76
C LEU A 69 10.60 10.48 10.47
N PRO A 70 10.76 9.64 9.43
CA PRO A 70 11.17 10.12 8.11
C PRO A 70 10.01 10.87 7.45
N ASP A 71 10.31 11.97 6.76
CA ASP A 71 9.32 12.88 6.16
C ASP A 71 8.28 12.17 5.28
N LYS A 72 8.72 11.16 4.52
CA LYS A 72 7.85 10.34 3.66
C LYS A 72 6.79 9.56 4.45
N ALA A 73 7.07 9.20 5.71
CA ALA A 73 6.19 8.38 6.52
C ALA A 73 5.27 9.19 7.43
N VAL A 74 5.57 10.46 7.72
CA VAL A 74 4.80 11.24 8.72
C VAL A 74 3.33 11.35 8.33
N GLY A 75 3.05 11.66 7.05
CA GLY A 75 1.68 11.74 6.57
C GLY A 75 0.90 10.42 6.72
N ALA A 76 1.59 9.28 6.59
CA ALA A 76 0.98 7.95 6.77
C ALA A 76 0.78 7.60 8.26
N VAL A 77 1.74 7.97 9.13
CA VAL A 77 1.61 7.80 10.59
C VAL A 77 0.45 8.65 11.13
N ILE A 78 0.29 9.89 10.66
CA ILE A 78 -0.88 10.73 10.97
C ILE A 78 -2.16 10.08 10.40
N GLY A 79 -2.10 9.70 9.13
CA GLY A 79 -3.24 9.23 8.36
C GLY A 79 -4.21 10.36 7.97
N ARG A 80 -5.17 10.06 7.09
CA ARG A 80 -6.16 11.05 6.66
C ARG A 80 -6.94 11.58 7.88
N HIS A 81 -6.92 12.90 8.09
CA HIS A 81 -7.57 13.56 9.23
C HIS A 81 -7.09 13.07 10.62
N GLY A 82 -5.85 12.59 10.73
CA GLY A 82 -5.31 12.07 11.98
C GLY A 82 -5.89 10.71 12.40
N ARG A 83 -6.60 10.02 11.50
CA ARG A 83 -7.28 8.76 11.82
C ARG A 83 -6.33 7.69 12.31
N ASN A 84 -5.15 7.57 11.70
CA ASN A 84 -4.22 6.50 12.02
C ASN A 84 -3.58 6.74 13.39
N LEU A 85 -3.15 7.99 13.66
CA LEU A 85 -2.65 8.40 14.97
C LEU A 85 -3.69 8.14 16.07
N ARG A 86 -4.95 8.52 15.87
CA ARG A 86 -6.04 8.25 16.83
C ARG A 86 -6.33 6.77 17.05
N ILE A 87 -6.15 5.94 16.02
CA ILE A 87 -6.29 4.47 16.16
C ILE A 87 -5.16 3.95 17.04
N ILE A 88 -3.92 4.35 16.77
CA ILE A 88 -2.77 3.95 17.59
C ILE A 88 -3.01 4.37 19.03
N GLU A 89 -3.31 5.65 19.30
CA GLU A 89 -3.59 6.15 20.65
C GLU A 89 -4.65 5.33 21.39
N ARG A 90 -5.74 4.94 20.71
CA ARG A 90 -6.82 4.14 21.30
C ARG A 90 -6.38 2.71 21.58
N GLU A 91 -5.67 2.08 20.66
CA GLU A 91 -5.23 0.68 20.78
C GLU A 91 -4.12 0.52 21.82
N THR A 92 -3.23 1.51 21.94
CA THR A 92 -2.09 1.48 22.85
C THR A 92 -2.33 2.22 24.15
N MET A 93 -3.48 2.91 24.31
CA MET A 93 -3.79 3.76 25.47
C MET A 93 -2.70 4.80 25.77
N SER A 94 -2.08 5.34 24.71
CA SER A 94 -1.00 6.32 24.79
C SER A 94 -1.42 7.65 24.18
N VAL A 95 -0.74 8.73 24.54
CA VAL A 95 -0.89 10.05 23.91
C VAL A 95 0.26 10.30 22.94
N LEU A 96 -0.07 10.67 21.71
CA LEU A 96 0.88 10.87 20.62
C LEU A 96 0.84 12.32 20.12
N THR A 97 1.98 13.01 20.15
CA THR A 97 2.10 14.40 19.66
C THR A 97 3.19 14.52 18.62
N ILE A 98 2.91 15.17 17.49
CA ILE A 98 3.90 15.41 16.45
C ILE A 98 4.55 16.77 16.66
N ALA A 99 5.89 16.77 16.68
CA ALA A 99 6.71 17.96 16.79
C ALA A 99 7.61 18.08 15.56
N SER A 100 7.70 19.28 15.00
CA SER A 100 8.58 19.58 13.87
C SER A 100 9.64 20.59 14.29
N PHE A 101 10.92 20.28 14.07
CA PHE A 101 12.03 21.16 14.39
C PHE A 101 12.88 21.45 13.16
N SER A 102 13.37 22.68 13.03
CA SER A 102 14.40 22.99 12.05
C SER A 102 15.75 22.41 12.48
N ASN A 103 16.54 21.92 11.52
CA ASN A 103 17.83 21.26 11.77
C ASN A 103 18.79 22.13 12.61
N ASP A 104 18.81 23.45 12.40
CA ASP A 104 19.63 24.40 13.18
C ASP A 104 19.19 24.55 14.64
N ARG A 105 17.88 24.49 14.91
CA ARG A 105 17.35 24.51 16.28
C ARG A 105 17.67 23.20 16.99
N PHE A 106 17.54 22.06 16.31
CA PHE A 106 17.87 20.75 16.87
C PHE A 106 19.35 20.61 17.25
N ARG A 107 20.27 21.10 16.40
CA ARG A 107 21.72 21.15 16.71
C ARG A 107 22.05 22.03 17.92
N SER A 108 21.30 23.13 18.08
CA SER A 108 21.45 24.02 19.23
C SER A 108 20.90 23.40 20.52
N LEU A 109 19.80 22.65 20.45
CA LEU A 109 19.24 21.89 21.58
C LEU A 109 20.18 20.76 22.05
N ARG A 110 20.92 20.10 21.15
CA ARG A 110 21.97 19.12 21.54
C ARG A 110 23.17 19.76 22.25
N LYS A 111 23.48 21.03 21.97
CA LYS A 111 24.62 21.76 22.57
C LYS A 111 24.24 22.54 23.82
N GLY A 112 22.98 22.93 23.96
CA GLY A 112 22.44 23.60 25.13
C GLY A 112 22.06 22.58 26.18
N LYS A 113 22.69 22.67 27.35
CA LYS A 113 22.29 22.00 28.58
C LYS A 113 20.85 22.40 28.92
N ILE A 114 19.89 21.60 28.48
CA ILE A 114 18.48 21.72 28.86
C ILE A 114 18.32 20.75 30.01
N ASP A 115 18.14 21.29 31.23
CA ASP A 115 17.95 20.56 32.49
C ASP A 115 16.57 19.84 32.56
N GLY A 116 16.20 19.15 31.49
CA GLY A 116 15.28 18.04 31.55
C GLY A 116 16.14 16.80 31.44
N ASP A 117 15.96 15.87 32.38
CA ASP A 117 16.50 14.52 32.37
C ASP A 117 15.96 13.76 31.14
N TRP A 118 16.37 14.18 29.93
CA TRP A 118 16.20 13.43 28.70
C TRP A 118 17.22 12.32 28.79
N GLY A 119 16.85 11.26 29.53
CA GLY A 119 17.55 10.00 29.61
C GLY A 119 17.72 9.36 28.24
N TRP A 120 18.56 9.96 27.39
CA TRP A 120 19.62 9.22 26.72
C TRP A 120 20.59 8.81 27.81
N GLY A 121 20.13 7.92 28.69
CA GLY A 121 20.97 7.26 29.66
C GLY A 121 22.12 6.66 28.87
N SER A 122 23.32 6.94 29.33
CA SER A 122 24.61 6.52 28.78
C SER A 122 24.82 4.98 28.84
N LYS A 123 23.77 4.21 28.57
CA LYS A 123 23.66 2.74 28.56
C LYS A 123 22.62 2.24 27.56
N ALA A 124 22.48 2.89 26.40
CA ALA A 124 22.02 2.22 25.20
C ALA A 124 23.26 1.93 24.36
N GLU A 125 23.88 0.81 24.66
CA GLU A 125 24.93 0.21 23.84
C GLU A 125 24.36 -0.04 22.44
N GLU A 126 24.91 0.67 21.45
CA GLU A 126 25.24 0.24 20.09
C GLU A 126 24.23 -0.49 19.15
N GLU A 127 23.01 -0.87 19.53
CA GLU A 127 22.22 -1.79 18.66
C GLU A 127 20.91 -1.26 18.02
N ASP A 128 20.42 -0.05 18.32
CA ASP A 128 19.13 0.42 17.76
C ASP A 128 19.18 1.86 17.21
N ASP A 129 20.21 2.18 16.42
CA ASP A 129 20.16 3.33 15.50
C ASP A 129 19.23 2.95 14.33
N TRP A 130 17.94 2.96 14.65
CA TRP A 130 16.86 2.29 13.94
C TRP A 130 16.54 2.86 12.54
N PHE A 131 17.36 3.80 12.07
CA PHE A 131 17.42 4.29 10.70
C PHE A 131 18.90 4.54 10.36
N GLU A 132 19.63 3.52 9.91
CA GLU A 132 20.91 3.75 9.25
C GLU A 132 20.68 4.66 8.04
N GLU A 133 21.12 5.92 8.16
CA GLU A 133 21.15 6.90 7.09
C GLU A 133 22.13 6.40 6.01
N LYS A 134 21.62 5.72 4.99
CA LYS A 134 22.34 5.62 3.71
C LYS A 134 22.33 7.00 3.07
N ASP A 135 23.51 7.63 3.07
CA ASP A 135 23.94 8.84 2.36
C ASP A 135 22.87 9.53 1.49
N VAL A 136 22.06 10.38 2.12
CA VAL A 136 21.23 11.35 1.42
C VAL A 136 22.08 12.61 1.19
N THR A 137 22.26 12.96 -0.08
CA THR A 137 23.03 14.14 -0.52
C THR A 137 22.59 15.41 0.20
N ARG A 138 23.60 16.15 0.67
CA ARG A 138 23.64 17.24 1.65
C ARG A 138 22.79 18.50 1.39
N SER A 139 21.68 18.44 0.66
CA SER A 139 20.98 19.64 0.18
C SER A 139 19.47 19.53 0.24
N GLU A 140 18.91 19.61 1.44
CA GLU A 140 17.60 20.25 1.70
C GLU A 140 17.51 20.45 3.21
N LEU A 141 17.03 21.62 3.65
CA LEU A 141 16.86 21.94 5.06
C LEU A 141 15.70 21.12 5.63
N GLU A 142 15.97 19.83 5.89
CA GLU A 142 14.97 18.89 6.37
C GLU A 142 14.45 19.36 7.74
N MET A 143 13.17 19.72 7.77
CA MET A 143 12.43 19.92 9.01
C MET A 143 12.26 18.54 9.64
N LEU A 144 13.09 18.23 10.63
CA LEU A 144 13.04 16.95 11.32
C LEU A 144 11.71 16.81 12.06
N GLN A 145 11.00 15.73 11.79
CA GLN A 145 9.73 15.43 12.45
C GLN A 145 9.92 14.34 13.49
N PHE A 146 9.33 14.58 14.66
CA PHE A 146 9.40 13.72 15.81
C PHE A 146 8.00 13.41 16.30
N LEU A 147 7.82 12.18 16.76
CA LEU A 147 6.63 11.73 17.46
C LEU A 147 6.96 11.60 18.94
N VAL A 148 6.39 12.48 19.75
CA VAL A 148 6.44 12.41 21.21
C VAL A 148 5.35 11.45 21.67
N VAL A 149 5.75 10.40 22.35
CA VAL A 149 4.89 9.33 22.86
C VAL A 149 4.88 9.40 24.38
N ARG A 150 3.69 9.47 24.96
CA ARG A 150 3.48 9.31 26.40
C ARG A 150 2.64 8.08 26.65
N ALA A 151 3.21 7.09 27.33
CA ALA A 151 2.53 5.84 27.64
C ALA A 151 2.64 5.53 29.15
N PRO A 152 1.59 4.99 29.78
CA PRO A 152 1.60 4.62 31.19
C PRO A 152 2.46 3.37 31.48
N SER A 153 2.80 2.55 30.48
CA SER A 153 3.66 1.38 30.68
C SER A 153 4.65 1.15 29.54
N LYS A 154 5.77 0.49 29.86
CA LYS A 154 6.76 0.05 28.87
C LYS A 154 6.15 -0.86 27.80
N ARG A 155 5.19 -1.71 28.17
CA ARG A 155 4.47 -2.58 27.22
C ARG A 155 3.71 -1.76 26.18
N GLN A 156 3.00 -0.72 26.60
CA GLN A 156 2.26 0.15 25.69
C GLN A 156 3.20 0.99 24.82
N MET A 157 4.32 1.47 25.37
CA MET A 157 5.37 2.14 24.60
C MET A 157 5.89 1.22 23.47
N GLU A 158 6.14 -0.05 23.78
CA GLU A 158 6.61 -1.01 22.78
C GLU A 158 5.54 -1.33 21.72
N MET A 159 4.26 -1.39 22.12
CA MET A 159 3.16 -1.52 21.15
C MET A 159 3.09 -0.33 20.20
N VAL A 160 3.27 0.91 20.69
CA VAL A 160 3.36 2.11 19.83
C VAL A 160 4.54 1.98 18.88
N ARG A 161 5.72 1.61 19.40
CA ARG A 161 6.93 1.44 18.57
C ARG A 161 6.71 0.44 17.46
N LEU A 162 6.17 -0.74 17.76
CA LEU A 162 5.88 -1.77 16.76
C LEU A 162 4.87 -1.29 15.73
N ARG A 163 3.83 -0.58 16.15
CA ARG A 163 2.80 -0.09 15.22
C ARG A 163 3.32 1.00 14.29
N VAL A 164 4.09 1.94 14.84
CA VAL A 164 4.76 2.99 14.06
C VAL A 164 5.79 2.37 13.11
N ARG A 165 6.57 1.37 13.57
CA ARG A 165 7.53 0.60 12.76
C ARG A 165 6.87 0.04 11.51
N GLU A 166 5.73 -0.61 11.68
CA GLU A 166 4.99 -1.25 10.59
C GLU A 166 4.57 -0.22 9.54
N ILE A 167 4.02 0.91 9.99
CA ILE A 167 3.59 2.00 9.09
C ILE A 167 4.80 2.59 8.35
N VAL A 168 5.88 2.90 9.07
CA VAL A 168 7.10 3.46 8.46
C VAL A 168 7.70 2.47 7.46
N ASN A 169 7.83 1.20 7.82
CA ASN A 169 8.33 0.16 6.91
C ASN A 169 7.44 0.01 5.66
N SER A 170 6.13 0.22 5.76
CA SER A 170 5.25 0.22 4.59
C SER A 170 5.43 1.45 3.69
N CYS A 171 6.01 2.55 4.20
CA CYS A 171 6.24 3.80 3.48
C CYS A 171 7.67 3.95 2.95
N VAL A 172 8.64 3.34 3.63
CA VAL A 172 10.07 3.40 3.28
C VAL A 172 10.48 2.30 2.30
N ARG A 173 9.61 1.30 2.06
CA ARG A 173 9.81 0.37 0.96
C ARG A 173 10.03 1.15 -0.34
N GLU A 174 11.16 0.88 -0.98
CA GLU A 174 11.46 1.43 -2.29
C GLU A 174 10.29 1.11 -3.23
N ASP A 175 9.73 2.15 -3.86
CA ASP A 175 8.81 1.92 -4.96
C ASP A 175 9.58 1.13 -6.01
N PHE A 176 9.00 0.02 -6.47
CA PHE A 176 9.58 -0.71 -7.59
C PHE A 176 9.40 0.14 -8.84
N GLU A 177 10.49 0.34 -9.57
CA GLU A 177 10.50 1.13 -10.79
C GLU A 177 10.82 0.23 -11.97
N ALA A 178 10.05 0.38 -13.04
CA ALA A 178 10.37 -0.18 -14.35
C ALA A 178 10.23 0.94 -15.38
N SER A 179 11.20 1.08 -16.27
CA SER A 179 11.09 2.00 -17.38
C SER A 179 11.38 1.32 -18.71
N PHE A 180 10.74 1.82 -19.75
CA PHE A 180 11.04 1.45 -21.12
C PHE A 180 10.74 2.60 -22.07
N THR A 181 11.46 2.59 -23.18
CA THR A 181 11.36 3.62 -24.20
C THR A 181 10.41 3.18 -25.30
N VAL A 182 9.61 4.12 -25.79
CA VAL A 182 8.69 3.91 -26.91
C VAL A 182 8.80 5.07 -27.89
N ASN A 183 8.61 4.77 -29.17
CA ASN A 183 8.49 5.80 -30.18
C ASN A 183 7.24 6.66 -29.92
N ARG A 184 7.35 7.98 -30.11
CA ARG A 184 6.25 8.94 -29.91
C ARG A 184 4.99 8.60 -30.68
N SER A 185 5.11 8.01 -31.87
CA SER A 185 3.97 7.56 -32.68
C SER A 185 3.12 6.49 -31.98
N VAL A 186 3.77 5.63 -31.21
CA VAL A 186 3.18 4.50 -30.49
C VAL A 186 2.75 4.90 -29.07
N ALA A 187 3.46 5.85 -28.46
CA ALA A 187 3.14 6.37 -27.13
C ALA A 187 1.68 6.88 -27.05
N GLY A 188 1.20 7.60 -28.06
CA GLY A 188 -0.20 8.06 -28.11
C GLY A 188 -1.24 6.93 -28.12
N TYR A 189 -0.91 5.78 -28.71
CA TYR A 189 -1.75 4.58 -28.69
C TYR A 189 -1.74 3.91 -27.31
N ILE A 190 -0.57 3.83 -26.67
CA ILE A 190 -0.42 3.30 -25.31
C ILE A 190 -1.20 4.16 -24.30
N ILE A 191 -1.07 5.49 -24.39
CA ILE A 191 -1.80 6.47 -23.57
C ILE A 191 -3.32 6.30 -23.73
N GLY A 192 -3.77 6.13 -24.97
CA GLY A 192 -5.19 6.07 -25.32
C GLY A 192 -5.86 7.44 -25.32
N ARG A 193 -7.07 7.54 -25.88
CA ARG A 193 -7.83 8.81 -25.94
C ARG A 193 -8.04 9.35 -24.53
N ASN A 194 -7.68 10.62 -24.30
CA ASN A 194 -7.76 11.29 -22.99
C ASN A 194 -7.04 10.54 -21.84
N GLY A 195 -6.03 9.72 -22.15
CA GLY A 195 -5.30 8.91 -21.18
C GLY A 195 -6.09 7.74 -20.59
N ARG A 196 -7.22 7.36 -21.20
CA ARG A 196 -8.12 6.32 -20.66
C ARG A 196 -7.43 4.96 -20.51
N ASN A 197 -6.57 4.59 -21.47
CA ASN A 197 -5.90 3.30 -21.46
C ASN A 197 -4.84 3.24 -20.35
N ILE A 198 -3.98 4.25 -20.24
CA ILE A 198 -3.00 4.33 -19.14
C ILE A 198 -3.68 4.42 -17.78
N LYS A 199 -4.77 5.19 -17.62
CA LYS A 199 -5.51 5.24 -16.36
C LYS A 199 -6.10 3.89 -15.97
N LYS A 200 -6.63 3.13 -16.94
CA LYS A 200 -7.15 1.78 -16.71
C LYS A 200 -6.06 0.82 -16.24
N ILE A 201 -4.90 0.82 -16.91
CA ILE A 201 -3.76 -0.02 -16.54
C ILE A 201 -3.20 0.39 -15.17
N ALA A 202 -3.03 1.69 -14.93
CA ALA A 202 -2.59 2.23 -13.65
C ALA A 202 -3.50 1.81 -12.49
N ALA A 203 -4.82 1.91 -12.68
CA ALA A 203 -5.80 1.50 -11.68
C ALA A 203 -5.83 -0.02 -11.46
N GLN A 204 -5.70 -0.80 -12.54
CA GLN A 204 -5.72 -2.27 -12.48
C GLN A 204 -4.55 -2.84 -11.68
N PHE A 205 -3.34 -2.28 -11.86
CA PHE A 205 -2.12 -2.80 -11.23
C PHE A 205 -1.64 -1.98 -10.02
N GLY A 206 -2.35 -0.89 -9.67
CA GLY A 206 -1.97 -0.02 -8.55
C GLY A 206 -0.63 0.70 -8.77
N VAL A 207 -0.33 1.06 -10.02
CA VAL A 207 0.94 1.68 -10.43
C VAL A 207 0.73 3.11 -10.90
N LYS A 208 1.75 3.96 -10.72
CA LYS A 208 1.81 5.31 -11.28
C LYS A 208 2.65 5.27 -12.54
N ILE A 209 2.09 5.76 -13.64
CA ILE A 209 2.76 5.81 -14.94
C ILE A 209 3.04 7.27 -15.27
N GLN A 210 4.31 7.59 -15.57
CA GLN A 210 4.76 8.92 -15.97
C GLN A 210 5.37 8.85 -17.37
N ASP A 211 5.03 9.84 -18.19
CA ASP A 211 5.63 10.12 -19.49
C ASP A 211 6.66 11.23 -19.29
N ASN A 212 7.89 11.01 -19.75
CA ASN A 212 8.88 12.06 -19.85
C ASN A 212 9.55 12.02 -21.23
N SER A 213 9.69 13.20 -21.86
CA SER A 213 10.47 13.52 -23.08
C SER A 213 9.73 13.67 -24.42
N LEU A 214 10.34 14.49 -25.28
CA LEU A 214 9.75 15.06 -26.50
C LEU A 214 9.90 14.19 -27.77
N ASP A 215 10.93 13.34 -27.89
CA ASP A 215 11.19 12.58 -29.13
C ASP A 215 11.06 11.06 -28.94
N VAL A 216 11.69 10.54 -27.89
CA VAL A 216 11.50 9.17 -27.38
C VAL A 216 10.78 9.30 -26.06
N VAL A 217 9.61 8.69 -25.95
CA VAL A 217 8.81 8.77 -24.73
C VAL A 217 9.32 7.67 -23.79
N GLU A 218 9.90 8.08 -22.67
CA GLU A 218 10.19 7.17 -21.58
C GLU A 218 8.93 7.00 -20.74
N ILE A 219 8.47 5.75 -20.63
CA ILE A 219 7.36 5.38 -19.77
C ILE A 219 7.94 4.84 -18.48
N LEU A 220 7.75 5.58 -17.39
CA LEU A 220 8.18 5.22 -16.05
C LEU A 220 7.00 4.67 -15.25
N ILE A 221 7.10 3.41 -14.83
CA ILE A 221 6.12 2.73 -13.99
C ILE A 221 6.67 2.65 -12.58
N LYS A 222 5.95 3.20 -11.61
CA LYS A 222 6.28 3.09 -10.18
C LYS A 222 5.16 2.40 -9.42
N GLY A 223 5.49 1.52 -8.50
CA GLY A 223 4.48 0.88 -7.67
C GLY A 223 5.02 0.18 -6.43
N ARG A 224 4.14 -0.02 -5.45
CA ARG A 224 4.47 -0.66 -4.17
C ARG A 224 4.72 -2.17 -4.26
N HIS A 225 4.26 -2.79 -5.34
CA HIS A 225 4.31 -4.24 -5.55
C HIS A 225 5.10 -4.55 -6.81
N GLN A 226 6.22 -5.26 -6.66
CA GLN A 226 7.07 -5.69 -7.77
C GLN A 226 6.28 -6.46 -8.83
N TYR A 227 5.37 -7.34 -8.40
CA TYR A 227 4.51 -8.11 -9.30
C TYR A 227 3.60 -7.21 -10.15
N GLY A 228 2.94 -6.22 -9.53
CA GLY A 228 2.07 -5.29 -10.26
C GLY A 228 2.83 -4.40 -11.24
N VAL A 229 4.04 -3.97 -10.87
CA VAL A 229 4.94 -3.22 -11.78
C VAL A 229 5.34 -4.08 -12.98
N HIS A 230 5.75 -5.33 -12.75
CA HIS A 230 6.15 -6.25 -13.82
C HIS A 230 4.99 -6.63 -14.75
N GLU A 231 3.81 -6.92 -14.21
CA GLU A 231 2.63 -7.20 -15.03
C GLU A 231 2.21 -6.00 -15.87
N ALA A 232 2.19 -4.80 -15.27
CA ALA A 232 1.89 -3.58 -16.00
C ALA A 232 2.90 -3.35 -17.14
N GLU A 233 4.18 -3.58 -16.89
CA GLU A 233 5.24 -3.52 -17.88
C GLU A 233 5.00 -4.52 -19.03
N VAL A 234 4.70 -5.78 -18.72
CA VAL A 234 4.44 -6.84 -19.71
C VAL A 234 3.22 -6.49 -20.57
N VAL A 235 2.12 -6.06 -19.94
CA VAL A 235 0.91 -5.63 -20.64
C VAL A 235 1.22 -4.46 -21.57
N LEU A 236 1.89 -3.43 -21.05
CA LEU A 236 2.26 -2.27 -21.86
C LEU A 236 3.19 -2.67 -23.02
N ARG A 237 4.23 -3.48 -22.78
CA ARG A 237 5.11 -3.97 -23.86
C ARG A 237 4.36 -4.77 -24.91
N ASN A 238 3.42 -5.61 -24.51
CA ASN A 238 2.62 -6.41 -25.45
C ASN A 238 1.62 -5.56 -26.23
N THR A 239 1.11 -4.47 -25.65
CA THR A 239 0.16 -3.58 -26.35
C THR A 239 0.73 -2.95 -27.60
N TRP A 240 2.06 -2.77 -27.70
CA TRP A 240 2.67 -2.11 -28.86
C TRP A 240 3.56 -3.01 -29.73
N LYS A 241 4.04 -4.15 -29.23
CA LYS A 241 4.75 -5.13 -30.06
C LYS A 241 3.94 -5.61 -31.27
N ASN A 242 2.61 -5.57 -31.16
CA ASN A 242 1.68 -5.99 -32.21
C ASN A 242 1.07 -4.82 -32.98
N VAL A 243 1.48 -3.58 -32.70
CA VAL A 243 0.91 -2.38 -33.33
C VAL A 243 1.71 -2.09 -34.59
N THR A 244 1.04 -2.16 -35.72
CA THR A 244 1.62 -1.75 -37.01
C THR A 244 1.44 -0.25 -37.21
N ASP A 245 2.25 0.35 -38.09
CA ASP A 245 2.09 1.76 -38.48
C ASP A 245 0.71 2.06 -39.09
N GLU A 246 0.03 1.05 -39.65
CA GLU A 246 -1.32 1.18 -40.19
C GLU A 246 -2.36 1.33 -39.07
N ASP A 247 -2.21 0.59 -37.97
CA ASP A 247 -3.08 0.70 -36.79
C ASP A 247 -2.94 2.09 -36.15
N VAL A 248 -1.71 2.62 -36.06
CA VAL A 248 -1.46 3.98 -35.56
C VAL A 248 -2.12 5.03 -36.45
N LYS A 249 -2.05 4.88 -37.78
CA LYS A 249 -2.70 5.79 -38.74
C LYS A 249 -4.23 5.72 -38.66
N LYS A 250 -4.81 4.50 -38.54
CA LYS A 250 -6.25 4.30 -38.37
C LYS A 250 -6.73 4.89 -37.04
N TYR A 251 -5.96 4.72 -35.97
CA TYR A 251 -6.25 5.30 -34.68
C TYR A 251 -6.26 6.84 -34.74
N ARG A 252 -5.27 7.47 -35.38
CA ARG A 252 -5.25 8.93 -35.60
C ARG A 252 -6.46 9.43 -36.41
N LYS A 253 -6.82 8.75 -37.50
CA LYS A 253 -8.02 9.09 -38.30
C LYS A 253 -9.31 8.97 -37.50
N SER A 254 -9.46 7.89 -36.74
CA SER A 254 -10.64 7.72 -35.88
C SER A 254 -10.74 8.75 -34.76
N SER A 255 -9.61 9.38 -34.39
CA SER A 255 -9.56 10.44 -33.38
C SER A 255 -9.94 11.82 -33.93
N SER A 256 -9.76 12.07 -35.23
CA SER A 256 -10.30 13.28 -35.88
C SER A 256 -11.79 13.16 -36.16
N ASP A 257 -12.27 11.96 -36.51
CA ASP A 257 -13.69 11.71 -36.74
C ASP A 257 -14.48 11.69 -35.41
N GLY A 258 -13.92 11.12 -34.34
CA GLY A 258 -14.59 11.08 -33.02
C GLY A 258 -14.78 12.45 -32.35
N LEU A 259 -14.00 13.47 -32.72
CA LEU A 259 -14.25 14.84 -32.27
C LEU A 259 -15.53 15.43 -32.89
N GLN A 260 -15.96 14.94 -34.06
CA GLN A 260 -17.24 15.32 -34.64
C GLN A 260 -18.41 14.60 -33.97
N ASP A 261 -18.22 13.35 -33.54
CA ASP A 261 -19.24 12.59 -32.80
C ASP A 261 -19.51 13.19 -31.41
N ASP A 262 -18.46 13.52 -30.65
CA ASP A 262 -18.62 14.15 -29.33
C ASP A 262 -19.31 15.54 -29.43
N VAL A 263 -18.97 16.33 -30.45
CA VAL A 263 -19.61 17.63 -30.72
C VAL A 263 -21.06 17.47 -31.19
N GLN A 264 -21.37 16.43 -31.97
CA GLN A 264 -22.73 16.14 -32.42
C GLN A 264 -23.64 15.67 -31.29
N ASP A 265 -23.11 14.91 -30.34
CA ASP A 265 -23.88 14.47 -29.17
C ASP A 265 -24.14 15.63 -28.19
N GLU A 266 -23.16 16.54 -27.98
CA GLU A 266 -23.39 17.79 -27.24
C GLU A 266 -24.42 18.71 -27.94
N LEU A 267 -24.41 18.80 -29.28
CA LEU A 267 -25.40 19.58 -30.03
C LEU A 267 -26.82 19.03 -29.88
N LYS A 268 -26.99 17.71 -29.89
CA LYS A 268 -28.30 17.06 -29.68
C LYS A 268 -28.83 17.30 -28.27
N GLU A 269 -27.97 17.26 -27.26
CA GLU A 269 -28.36 17.58 -25.89
C GLU A 269 -28.82 19.04 -25.74
N LEU A 270 -28.12 19.98 -26.39
CA LEU A 270 -28.52 21.39 -26.41
C LEU A 270 -29.83 21.60 -27.18
N GLU A 271 -30.04 20.95 -28.32
CA GLU A 271 -31.31 21.00 -29.06
C GLU A 271 -32.49 20.44 -28.24
N HIS A 272 -32.25 19.39 -27.46
CA HIS A 272 -33.26 18.85 -26.55
C HIS A 272 -33.61 19.86 -25.46
N LEU A 273 -32.61 20.52 -24.86
CA LEU A 273 -32.83 21.55 -23.84
C LEU A 273 -33.59 22.76 -24.39
N VAL A 274 -33.26 23.24 -25.59
CA VAL A 274 -33.97 24.34 -26.26
C VAL A 274 -35.43 23.98 -26.52
N LYS A 275 -35.71 22.77 -27.02
CA LYS A 275 -37.10 22.28 -27.18
C LYS A 275 -37.85 22.17 -25.86
N THR A 276 -37.15 21.84 -24.77
CA THR A 276 -37.79 21.76 -23.46
C THR A 276 -38.15 23.15 -22.92
N LEU A 277 -37.39 24.19 -23.29
CA LEU A 277 -37.62 25.57 -22.90
C LEU A 277 -38.75 26.22 -23.73
N ASP A 278 -38.83 25.96 -25.04
CA ASP A 278 -39.93 26.43 -25.90
C ASP A 278 -41.30 25.92 -25.42
N VAL A 279 -41.34 24.69 -24.88
CA VAL A 279 -42.59 24.10 -24.34
C VAL A 279 -43.06 24.80 -23.05
N GLN A 280 -42.17 25.49 -22.33
CA GLN A 280 -42.56 26.22 -21.12
C GLN A 280 -43.10 27.63 -21.40
N GLU A 281 -42.87 28.21 -22.58
CA GLU A 281 -43.43 29.52 -22.95
C GLU A 281 -44.89 29.43 -23.45
N GLU A 282 -45.32 28.29 -23.99
CA GLU A 282 -46.70 28.10 -24.47
C GLU A 282 -47.72 27.78 -23.35
N GLU A 283 -47.30 27.36 -22.16
CA GLU A 283 -48.20 27.08 -21.02
C GLU A 283 -48.50 28.30 -20.13
N VAL A 284 -47.97 29.48 -20.46
CA VAL A 284 -48.07 30.71 -19.62
C VAL A 284 -48.96 31.80 -20.24
N TRP A 285 -49.75 31.51 -21.29
CA TRP A 285 -50.74 32.45 -21.84
C TRP A 285 -52.17 31.89 -21.81
#